data_AF-A0A238LAN8-F1
#
_entry.id   AF-A0A238LAN8-F1
#
_cell.length_a   1.000
_cell.length_b   1.000
_cell.length_c   1.000
_cell.angle_alpha   90.00
_cell.angle_beta   90.00
_cell.angle_gamma   90.00
#
_symmetry.space_group_name_H-M   'P 1'
#
loop_
_entity.id
_entity.type
_entity.pdbx_description
1 polymer ?
#
loop_
_entity_poly.entity_id
_entity_poly.type
_entity_poly.pdbx_seq_one_letter_code
_entity_poly.pdbx_strand_id
1 'polypeptide(L)'
;MQRCVTRLGFALWMLFACAAASAQPITSSGSGFQINSAGWILTNRHVVEDCDILKANGTPVSNRILDESSDLAAVFAGQSTARPTIPIRLQPARLAEDLFVIGFPLSDLLSESVKVTTGSVSSLAGIGNDERYLQISAPIQPGNSGGPVLDARGNALGVASATLSEAAFDRAQNVNFALKAQEIARFLTESGIAYNIAAGNSAPIPAPDMIEAAMQSVVYLTCHQAGSGTTQPSAPNPPARQSTGSGFVTIAGYDSVAFDLRAIRDVTFQTCNLECQRDPNCNVITFNTRHSVCFLKSTSMILVRNADAVSAMPPWLQNDVVQTNISVTANVDSPGGDYLRLRGSDFMQCFLECAGDNRCLAFAYVRQTNDCWLKDRVGQIQPMPGVEFGRF
;
A
#
# COMPACT_ATOMS: atom_id res chain seq x y z
N MET A 1 21.93 -61.14 41.01
CA MET A 1 22.66 -60.36 42.03
C MET A 1 23.79 -59.61 41.34
N GLN A 2 23.64 -58.32 41.06
CA GLN A 2 24.78 -57.44 40.77
C GLN A 2 24.37 -55.99 41.03
N ARG A 3 24.98 -55.46 42.09
CA ARG A 3 25.03 -54.03 42.41
C ARG A 3 25.90 -53.35 41.37
N CYS A 4 25.53 -52.15 40.91
CA CYS A 4 26.54 -51.15 40.57
C CYS A 4 26.04 -49.74 40.87
N VAL A 5 26.96 -48.97 41.43
CA VAL A 5 26.81 -47.74 42.19
C VAL A 5 26.62 -46.52 41.28
N THR A 6 25.78 -45.60 41.76
CA THR A 6 25.59 -44.23 41.27
C THR A 6 26.89 -43.42 41.31
N ARG A 7 27.27 -42.79 40.20
CA ARG A 7 28.10 -41.57 40.22
C ARG A 7 27.57 -40.55 39.23
N LEU A 8 27.20 -39.41 39.80
CA LEU A 8 26.85 -38.15 39.15
C LEU A 8 27.96 -37.70 38.20
N GLY A 9 27.57 -37.32 37.00
CA GLY A 9 28.36 -36.48 36.08
C GLY A 9 27.40 -35.56 35.34
N PHE A 10 27.29 -34.31 35.78
CA PHE A 10 26.52 -33.25 35.13
C PHE A 10 27.13 -32.95 33.75
N ALA A 11 26.45 -33.37 32.68
CA ALA A 11 26.76 -32.88 31.34
C ALA A 11 26.11 -31.52 31.16
N LEU A 12 26.93 -30.46 31.16
CA LEU A 12 26.55 -29.10 30.85
C LEU A 12 26.21 -29.01 29.36
N TRP A 13 24.93 -29.12 29.00
CA TRP A 13 24.45 -28.80 27.66
C TRP A 13 24.44 -27.29 27.48
N MET A 14 25.48 -26.74 26.84
CA MET A 14 25.41 -25.39 26.26
C MET A 14 24.42 -25.43 25.09
N LEU A 15 23.18 -25.05 25.37
CA LEU A 15 22.20 -24.70 24.35
C LEU A 15 22.64 -23.38 23.70
N PHE A 16 23.22 -23.46 22.51
CA PHE A 16 23.27 -22.33 21.59
C PHE A 16 21.83 -21.97 21.21
N ALA A 17 21.27 -20.97 21.88
CA ALA A 17 20.04 -20.32 21.44
C ALA A 17 20.37 -19.51 20.18
N CYS A 18 20.08 -20.07 19.01
CA CYS A 18 20.06 -19.29 17.78
C CYS A 18 18.85 -18.34 17.90
N ALA A 19 19.12 -17.07 18.21
CA ALA A 19 18.08 -16.06 18.21
C ALA A 19 17.63 -15.87 16.75
N ALA A 20 16.49 -16.48 16.39
CA ALA A 20 15.82 -16.14 15.15
C ALA A 20 15.42 -14.66 15.26
N ALA A 21 16.07 -13.79 14.49
CA ALA A 21 15.69 -12.39 14.39
C ALA A 21 14.25 -12.33 13.87
N SER A 22 13.30 -12.05 14.75
CA SER A 22 11.92 -11.80 14.37
C SER A 22 11.92 -10.60 13.42
N ALA A 23 11.47 -10.79 12.18
CA ALA A 23 11.19 -9.66 11.29
C ALA A 23 10.17 -8.76 12.00
N GLN A 24 10.58 -7.53 12.32
CA GLN A 24 9.71 -6.56 12.97
C GLN A 24 8.59 -6.19 11.97
N PRO A 25 7.32 -6.14 12.37
CA PRO A 25 6.23 -5.80 11.45
C PRO A 25 6.43 -4.39 10.90
N ILE A 26 6.05 -4.18 9.63
CA ILE A 26 6.01 -2.84 9.02
C ILE A 26 4.78 -2.14 9.60
N THR A 27 4.96 -0.93 10.15
CA THR A 27 3.89 -0.14 10.77
C THR A 27 3.46 1.05 9.94
N SER A 28 4.29 1.46 8.99
CA SER A 28 3.99 2.51 8.00
C SER A 28 4.90 2.32 6.81
N SER A 29 4.46 2.73 5.62
CA SER A 29 5.27 2.68 4.43
C SER A 29 4.94 3.82 3.46
N GLY A 30 5.89 4.13 2.60
CA GLY A 30 5.77 5.25 1.68
C GLY A 30 6.86 5.27 0.63
N SER A 31 6.92 6.36 -0.11
CA SER A 31 7.91 6.58 -1.15
C SER A 31 8.92 7.63 -0.73
N GLY A 32 10.11 7.56 -1.29
CA GLY A 32 11.07 8.65 -1.27
C GLY A 32 11.84 8.69 -2.58
N PHE A 33 12.64 9.73 -2.79
CA PHE A 33 13.50 9.80 -3.97
C PHE A 33 14.85 10.43 -3.67
N GLN A 34 15.87 9.97 -4.37
CA GLN A 34 17.24 10.42 -4.16
C GLN A 34 17.47 11.83 -4.71
N ILE A 35 17.97 12.72 -3.84
CA ILE A 35 18.19 14.14 -4.14
C ILE A 35 19.66 14.49 -4.42
N ASN A 36 20.60 13.65 -3.97
CA ASN A 36 22.03 13.81 -4.23
C ASN A 36 22.78 12.48 -4.25
N SER A 37 24.00 12.50 -4.78
CA SER A 37 24.90 11.33 -4.83
C SER A 37 25.47 10.93 -3.47
N ALA A 38 25.39 11.81 -2.46
CA ALA A 38 25.82 11.49 -1.10
C ALA A 38 24.92 10.44 -0.44
N GLY A 39 23.71 10.23 -0.94
CA GLY A 39 22.79 9.20 -0.44
C GLY A 39 21.60 9.72 0.34
N TRP A 40 21.32 11.02 0.24
CA TRP A 40 20.11 11.60 0.82
C TRP A 40 18.90 11.33 -0.06
N ILE A 41 17.81 10.95 0.61
CA ILE A 41 16.50 10.65 0.04
C ILE A 41 15.50 11.63 0.67
N LEU A 42 14.66 12.25 -0.14
CA LEU A 42 13.55 13.09 0.33
C LEU A 42 12.26 12.26 0.41
N THR A 43 11.44 12.53 1.41
CA THR A 43 10.11 11.93 1.61
C THR A 43 9.23 12.86 2.46
N ASN A 44 8.03 12.42 2.85
CA ASN A 44 7.22 13.12 3.84
C ASN A 44 7.62 12.77 5.28
N ARG A 45 7.40 13.69 6.22
CA ARG A 45 7.66 13.46 7.64
C ARG A 45 6.77 12.35 8.20
N HIS A 46 5.48 12.35 7.91
CA HIS A 46 4.53 11.35 8.43
C HIS A 46 4.88 9.90 8.02
N VAL A 47 5.68 9.71 6.97
CA VAL A 47 6.17 8.37 6.56
C VAL A 47 7.23 7.84 7.52
N VAL A 48 7.96 8.72 8.22
CA VAL A 48 9.21 8.36 8.91
C VAL A 48 9.31 8.84 10.36
N GLU A 49 8.41 9.67 10.84
CA GLU A 49 8.54 10.36 12.14
C GLU A 49 8.51 9.41 13.34
N ASP A 50 7.50 8.56 13.43
CA ASP A 50 7.31 7.63 14.54
C ASP A 50 7.92 6.28 14.18
N CYS A 51 9.20 6.27 13.77
CA CYS A 51 9.83 5.07 13.26
C CYS A 51 11.07 4.64 14.04
N ASP A 52 11.05 3.45 14.63
CA ASP A 52 12.22 2.92 15.35
C ASP A 52 13.27 2.37 14.40
N ILE A 53 12.84 1.57 13.42
CA ILE A 53 13.72 1.04 12.38
C ILE A 53 13.15 1.46 11.03
N LEU A 54 13.82 2.41 10.39
CA LEU A 54 13.49 2.85 9.05
C LEU A 54 14.40 2.15 8.03
N LYS A 55 13.82 1.67 6.93
CA LYS A 55 14.57 1.09 5.82
C LYS A 55 14.18 1.73 4.50
N ALA A 56 15.15 1.88 3.59
CA ALA A 56 14.98 2.27 2.20
C ALA A 56 15.36 1.09 1.30
N ASN A 57 14.40 0.54 0.54
CA ASN A 57 14.55 -0.71 -0.23
C ASN A 57 15.19 -1.83 0.63
N GLY A 58 14.70 -2.01 1.86
CA GLY A 58 15.22 -2.99 2.82
C GLY A 58 16.56 -2.62 3.47
N THR A 59 17.24 -1.56 3.04
CA THR A 59 18.51 -1.09 3.62
C THR A 59 18.23 -0.15 4.80
N PRO A 60 18.80 -0.38 6.00
CA PRO A 60 18.61 0.51 7.14
C PRO A 60 19.03 1.96 6.85
N VAL A 61 18.17 2.90 7.24
CA VAL A 61 18.48 4.33 7.26
C VAL A 61 19.26 4.65 8.53
N SER A 62 20.31 5.46 8.40
CA SER A 62 21.23 5.79 9.49
C SER A 62 21.03 7.19 10.08
N ASN A 63 20.34 8.08 9.38
CA ASN A 63 20.01 9.41 9.87
C ASN A 63 18.73 9.94 9.21
N ARG A 64 18.00 10.82 9.91
CA ARG A 64 16.85 11.57 9.37
C ARG A 64 16.82 12.99 9.92
N ILE A 65 16.36 13.91 9.09
CA ILE A 65 16.07 15.31 9.45
C ILE A 65 14.59 15.54 9.09
N LEU A 66 13.83 16.11 10.03
CA LEU A 66 12.38 16.30 9.91
C LEU A 66 12.05 17.80 9.85
N ASP A 67 11.09 18.19 9.02
CA ASP A 67 10.45 19.51 9.01
C ASP A 67 8.97 19.37 9.36
N GLU A 68 8.63 19.82 10.56
CA GLU A 68 7.25 19.85 11.05
C GLU A 68 6.36 20.77 10.23
N SER A 69 6.92 21.88 9.73
CA SER A 69 6.15 22.95 9.10
C SER A 69 5.61 22.55 7.74
N SER A 70 6.34 21.73 6.99
CA SER A 70 6.01 21.35 5.60
C SER A 70 5.81 19.85 5.39
N ASP A 71 5.74 19.04 6.45
CA ASP A 71 5.63 17.57 6.36
C ASP A 71 6.71 16.95 5.45
N LEU A 72 7.94 17.44 5.53
CA LEU A 72 9.09 16.92 4.79
C LEU A 72 10.06 16.19 5.72
N ALA A 73 10.73 15.19 5.16
CA ALA A 73 11.88 14.58 5.80
C ALA A 73 12.98 14.25 4.78
N ALA A 74 14.23 14.37 5.22
CA ALA A 74 15.39 13.89 4.49
C ALA A 74 16.00 12.73 5.27
N VAL A 75 16.20 11.59 4.60
CA VAL A 75 16.73 10.36 5.20
C VAL A 75 18.03 9.96 4.52
N PHE A 76 18.99 9.49 5.31
CA PHE A 76 20.32 9.12 4.84
C PHE A 76 20.49 7.60 4.85
N ALA A 77 20.51 7.00 3.67
CA ALA A 77 20.65 5.56 3.47
C ALA A 77 22.07 5.13 3.01
N GLY A 78 23.06 6.01 3.19
CA GLY A 78 24.44 5.79 2.76
C GLY A 78 24.70 6.14 1.29
N GLN A 79 25.98 6.29 0.92
CA GLN A 79 26.37 6.71 -0.43
C GLN A 79 25.85 5.74 -1.49
N SER A 80 25.19 6.29 -2.50
CA SER A 80 24.74 5.54 -3.66
C SER A 80 25.09 6.32 -4.91
N THR A 81 26.23 5.94 -5.52
CA THR A 81 26.65 6.44 -6.83
C THR A 81 25.91 5.76 -7.98
N ALA A 82 25.17 4.69 -7.69
CA ALA A 82 24.45 3.89 -8.66
C ALA A 82 23.03 4.40 -8.96
N ARG A 83 22.50 5.33 -8.16
CA ARG A 83 21.14 5.86 -8.31
C ARG A 83 21.16 7.28 -8.86
N PRO A 84 20.44 7.57 -9.96
CA PRO A 84 20.33 8.92 -10.47
C PRO A 84 19.64 9.83 -9.45
N THR A 85 19.86 11.13 -9.54
CA THR A 85 19.23 12.13 -8.67
C THR A 85 18.12 12.85 -9.43
N ILE A 86 17.02 13.17 -8.77
CA ILE A 86 15.96 13.98 -9.36
C ILE A 86 16.24 15.47 -9.12
N PRO A 87 16.42 16.30 -10.17
CA PRO A 87 16.61 17.74 -10.00
C PRO A 87 15.33 18.43 -9.52
N ILE A 88 15.49 19.44 -8.67
CA ILE A 88 14.39 20.26 -8.16
C ILE A 88 14.11 21.42 -9.11
N ARG A 89 12.86 21.58 -9.55
CA ARG A 89 12.44 22.69 -10.40
C ARG A 89 11.96 23.86 -9.55
N LEU A 90 12.69 24.98 -9.61
CA LEU A 90 12.31 26.22 -8.91
C LEU A 90 11.37 27.11 -9.72
N GLN A 91 11.30 26.93 -11.04
CA GLN A 91 10.36 27.65 -11.88
C GLN A 91 8.92 27.27 -11.50
N PRO A 92 8.03 28.25 -11.28
CA PRO A 92 6.65 27.98 -10.89
C PRO A 92 5.95 27.00 -11.85
N ALA A 93 5.11 26.14 -11.28
CA ALA A 93 4.19 25.33 -12.05
C ALA A 93 3.11 26.21 -12.70
N ARG A 94 2.54 25.75 -13.82
CA ARG A 94 1.43 26.41 -14.50
C ARG A 94 0.16 25.56 -14.40
N LEU A 95 -1.00 26.21 -14.44
CA LEU A 95 -2.27 25.50 -14.56
C LEU A 95 -2.29 24.65 -15.83
N ALA A 96 -2.90 23.47 -15.74
CA ALA A 96 -2.94 22.46 -16.79
C ALA A 96 -1.55 21.96 -17.26
N GLU A 97 -0.49 22.18 -16.48
CA GLU A 97 0.81 21.57 -16.74
C GLU A 97 0.75 20.07 -16.41
N ASP A 98 1.12 19.24 -17.39
CA ASP A 98 1.18 17.78 -17.23
C ASP A 98 2.21 17.39 -16.17
N LEU A 99 1.85 16.37 -15.38
CA LEU A 99 2.67 15.84 -14.32
C LEU A 99 2.56 14.33 -14.19
N PHE A 100 3.58 13.77 -13.56
CA PHE A 100 3.72 12.35 -13.28
C PHE A 100 4.05 12.19 -11.80
N VAL A 101 3.37 11.27 -11.13
CA VAL A 101 3.68 10.91 -9.74
C VAL A 101 4.21 9.50 -9.73
N ILE A 102 5.40 9.34 -9.16
CA ILE A 102 6.06 8.05 -9.06
C ILE A 102 6.09 7.64 -7.59
N GLY A 103 5.72 6.41 -7.30
CA GLY A 103 5.76 5.92 -5.93
C GLY A 103 5.54 4.43 -5.83
N PHE A 104 5.49 3.95 -4.61
CA PHE A 104 5.23 2.57 -4.25
C PHE A 104 3.89 2.48 -3.53
N PRO A 105 2.77 2.73 -4.23
CA PRO A 105 1.48 2.42 -3.65
C PRO A 105 1.41 0.90 -3.49
N LEU A 106 1.12 0.45 -2.27
CA LEU A 106 0.82 -0.96 -1.98
C LEU A 106 1.99 -1.94 -2.21
N SER A 107 3.22 -1.55 -1.89
CA SER A 107 4.45 -2.35 -2.07
C SER A 107 4.59 -3.55 -1.13
N ASP A 108 3.76 -3.66 -0.11
CA ASP A 108 3.62 -4.89 0.69
C ASP A 108 2.63 -5.89 0.05
N LEU A 109 1.94 -5.51 -1.04
CA LEU A 109 0.78 -6.22 -1.62
C LEU A 109 0.90 -6.49 -3.13
N LEU A 110 1.67 -5.68 -3.86
CA LEU A 110 1.98 -5.85 -5.28
C LEU A 110 3.49 -5.95 -5.45
N SER A 111 3.93 -6.46 -6.61
CA SER A 111 5.34 -6.49 -7.03
C SER A 111 6.07 -5.23 -6.52
N GLU A 112 7.35 -5.38 -6.11
CA GLU A 112 8.28 -4.27 -5.80
C GLU A 112 8.45 -3.25 -6.96
N SER A 113 7.62 -3.31 -8.00
CA SER A 113 7.49 -2.35 -9.06
C SER A 113 6.77 -1.09 -8.57
N VAL A 114 7.54 -0.01 -8.63
CA VAL A 114 7.07 1.36 -8.59
C VAL A 114 5.92 1.56 -9.59
N LYS A 115 4.91 2.34 -9.18
CA LYS A 115 3.78 2.72 -10.03
C LYS A 115 3.88 4.18 -10.41
N VAL A 116 3.20 4.51 -11.50
CA VAL A 116 3.12 5.85 -12.04
C VAL A 116 1.66 6.25 -12.19
N THR A 117 1.30 7.40 -11.63
CA THR A 117 0.04 8.06 -11.94
C THR A 117 0.31 9.34 -12.73
N THR A 118 -0.63 9.73 -13.57
CA THR A 118 -0.49 10.89 -14.46
C THR A 118 -1.66 11.83 -14.27
N GLY A 119 -1.44 13.11 -14.54
CA GLY A 119 -2.47 14.13 -14.42
C GLY A 119 -1.93 15.50 -14.77
N SER A 120 -2.58 16.53 -14.28
CA SER A 120 -2.15 17.92 -14.48
C SER A 120 -2.36 18.75 -13.21
N VAL A 121 -1.71 19.92 -13.18
CA VAL A 121 -1.91 20.93 -12.13
C VAL A 121 -3.30 21.54 -12.27
N SER A 122 -4.16 21.27 -11.28
CA SER A 122 -5.54 21.77 -11.22
C SER A 122 -5.66 23.11 -10.51
N SER A 123 -4.81 23.37 -9.51
CA SER A 123 -4.74 24.66 -8.80
C SER A 123 -3.31 24.93 -8.34
N LEU A 124 -2.95 26.21 -8.24
CA LEU A 124 -1.66 26.68 -7.72
C LEU A 124 -1.66 26.87 -6.19
N ALA A 125 -2.75 26.50 -5.51
CA ALA A 125 -2.87 26.53 -4.05
C ALA A 125 -3.63 25.29 -3.54
N GLY A 126 -3.35 24.89 -2.31
CA GLY A 126 -4.00 23.79 -1.63
C GLY A 126 -5.25 24.17 -0.84
N ILE A 127 -5.62 23.32 0.13
CA ILE A 127 -6.75 23.53 1.03
C ILE A 127 -6.61 24.89 1.75
N GLY A 128 -7.70 25.67 1.79
CA GLY A 128 -7.69 26.95 2.49
C GLY A 128 -6.81 28.03 1.86
N ASN A 129 -6.50 27.92 0.56
CA ASN A 129 -5.55 28.78 -0.16
C ASN A 129 -4.11 28.69 0.37
N ASP A 130 -3.71 27.54 0.89
CA ASP A 130 -2.31 27.31 1.26
C ASP A 130 -1.42 27.33 0.01
N GLU A 131 -0.64 28.40 -0.14
CA GLU A 131 0.23 28.64 -1.29
C GLU A 131 1.42 27.67 -1.35
N ARG A 132 1.67 26.87 -0.32
CA ARG A 132 2.75 25.88 -0.29
C ARG A 132 2.43 24.63 -1.11
N TYR A 133 1.16 24.44 -1.48
CA TYR A 133 0.70 23.24 -2.17
C TYR A 133 0.20 23.53 -3.59
N LEU A 134 0.25 22.50 -4.42
CA LEU A 134 -0.46 22.40 -5.70
C LEU A 134 -1.61 21.43 -5.51
N GLN A 135 -2.76 21.73 -6.11
CA GLN A 135 -3.80 20.73 -6.35
C GLN A 135 -3.53 20.06 -7.68
N ILE A 136 -3.59 18.73 -7.71
CA ILE A 136 -3.30 17.90 -8.88
C ILE A 136 -4.45 16.95 -9.16
N SER A 137 -4.62 16.61 -10.44
CA SER A 137 -5.63 15.62 -10.86
C SER A 137 -5.10 14.18 -10.84
N ALA A 138 -3.79 13.99 -10.68
CA ALA A 138 -3.20 12.65 -10.62
C ALA A 138 -3.67 11.93 -9.35
N PRO A 139 -4.22 10.71 -9.46
CA PRO A 139 -4.63 9.94 -8.29
C PRO A 139 -3.47 9.70 -7.33
N ILE A 140 -3.68 10.00 -6.04
CA ILE A 140 -2.75 9.70 -4.94
C ILE A 140 -3.43 8.69 -4.00
N GLN A 141 -2.66 7.70 -3.55
CA GLN A 141 -3.10 6.65 -2.63
C GLN A 141 -2.02 6.44 -1.56
N PRO A 142 -2.34 5.79 -0.43
CA PRO A 142 -1.32 5.34 0.53
C PRO A 142 -0.18 4.60 -0.17
N GLY A 143 1.06 4.97 0.19
CA GLY A 143 2.30 4.51 -0.45
C GLY A 143 2.88 5.46 -1.52
N ASN A 144 2.07 6.36 -2.12
CA ASN A 144 2.60 7.44 -2.98
C ASN A 144 3.16 8.62 -2.16
N SER A 145 2.78 8.77 -0.89
CA SER A 145 3.31 9.80 0.02
C SER A 145 4.84 9.81 0.00
N GLY A 146 5.43 10.98 -0.20
CA GLY A 146 6.87 11.19 -0.26
C GLY A 146 7.49 10.92 -1.63
N GLY A 147 6.71 10.42 -2.59
CA GLY A 147 7.13 10.22 -3.97
C GLY A 147 7.24 11.54 -4.75
N PRO A 148 8.11 11.61 -5.77
CA PRO A 148 8.28 12.82 -6.56
C PRO A 148 7.08 13.08 -7.47
N VAL A 149 6.70 14.35 -7.58
CA VAL A 149 5.82 14.85 -8.64
C VAL A 149 6.69 15.51 -9.70
N LEU A 150 6.72 14.94 -10.90
CA LEU A 150 7.63 15.29 -11.97
C LEU A 150 6.92 16.03 -13.10
N ASP A 151 7.62 16.97 -13.72
CA ASP A 151 7.22 17.53 -15.01
C ASP A 151 7.64 16.62 -16.18
N ALA A 152 7.24 16.98 -17.40
CA ALA A 152 7.59 16.26 -18.63
C ALA A 152 9.10 16.21 -18.97
N ARG A 153 9.96 16.80 -18.13
CA ARG A 153 11.43 16.75 -18.25
C ARG A 153 12.06 15.93 -17.13
N GLY A 154 11.27 15.30 -16.26
CA GLY A 154 11.75 14.53 -15.12
C GLY A 154 12.25 15.37 -13.95
N ASN A 155 11.89 16.66 -13.89
CA ASN A 155 12.25 17.50 -12.75
C ASN A 155 11.13 17.53 -11.71
N ALA A 156 11.49 17.48 -10.43
CA ALA A 156 10.53 17.55 -9.34
C ALA A 156 9.93 18.95 -9.24
N LEU A 157 8.62 19.05 -9.49
CA LEU A 157 7.81 20.23 -9.20
C LEU A 157 7.15 20.17 -7.81
N GLY A 158 7.19 19.00 -7.17
CA GLY A 158 6.73 18.82 -5.78
C GLY A 158 6.92 17.41 -5.23
N VAL A 159 6.37 17.19 -4.03
CA VAL A 159 6.28 15.89 -3.34
C VAL A 159 4.82 15.55 -3.10
N ALA A 160 4.39 14.34 -3.46
CA ALA A 160 3.01 13.90 -3.26
C ALA A 160 2.70 13.68 -1.77
N SER A 161 1.50 14.08 -1.31
CA SER A 161 1.03 13.86 0.06
C SER A 161 -0.34 13.18 0.07
N ALA A 162 -0.39 11.92 0.52
CA ALA A 162 -1.64 11.16 0.61
C ALA A 162 -2.52 11.65 1.77
N THR A 163 -1.95 12.00 2.92
CA THR A 163 -2.71 12.47 4.11
C THR A 163 -3.56 13.70 3.84
N LEU A 164 -3.03 14.67 3.08
CA LEU A 164 -3.81 15.85 2.68
C LEU A 164 -4.92 15.51 1.70
N SER A 165 -4.72 14.48 0.88
CA SER A 165 -5.72 14.00 -0.07
C SER A 165 -6.85 13.26 0.67
N GLU A 166 -6.53 12.46 1.69
CA GLU A 166 -7.51 11.83 2.60
C GLU A 166 -8.35 12.88 3.36
N ALA A 167 -7.72 13.94 3.88
CA ALA A 167 -8.44 15.00 4.58
C ALA A 167 -9.42 15.77 3.67
N ALA A 168 -9.22 15.76 2.35
CA ALA A 168 -10.10 16.37 1.36
C ALA A 168 -11.15 15.39 0.80
N PHE A 169 -10.98 14.09 1.02
CA PHE A 169 -11.81 13.02 0.46
C PHE A 169 -13.30 13.18 0.83
N ASP A 170 -13.60 13.70 2.02
CA ASP A 170 -14.97 13.98 2.47
C ASP A 170 -15.67 15.11 1.70
N ARG A 171 -14.97 15.87 0.85
CA ARG A 171 -15.49 17.13 0.26
C ARG A 171 -15.38 17.26 -1.25
N ALA A 172 -14.56 16.47 -1.94
CA ALA A 172 -14.43 16.55 -3.40
C ALA A 172 -13.76 15.30 -4.02
N GLN A 173 -14.27 14.86 -5.18
CA GLN A 173 -13.63 13.81 -5.98
C GLN A 173 -12.43 14.35 -6.77
N ASN A 174 -11.39 13.53 -6.96
CA ASN A 174 -10.18 13.84 -7.75
C ASN A 174 -9.38 15.06 -7.25
N VAL A 175 -9.42 15.33 -5.95
CA VAL A 175 -8.64 16.40 -5.32
C VAL A 175 -7.45 15.77 -4.59
N ASN A 176 -6.28 15.89 -5.19
CA ASN A 176 -5.02 15.42 -4.60
C ASN A 176 -4.04 16.58 -4.48
N PHE A 177 -3.04 16.44 -3.61
CA PHE A 177 -2.10 17.52 -3.31
C PHE A 177 -0.64 17.12 -3.42
N ALA A 178 0.17 18.09 -3.84
CA ALA A 178 1.61 18.01 -3.82
C ALA A 178 2.20 19.24 -3.15
N LEU A 179 3.15 19.06 -2.23
CA LEU A 179 3.93 20.15 -1.67
C LEU A 179 4.87 20.70 -2.75
N LYS A 180 4.91 22.01 -2.93
CA LYS A 180 5.69 22.66 -3.99
C LYS A 180 7.21 22.48 -3.81
N ALA A 181 7.92 22.40 -4.92
CA ALA A 181 9.38 22.32 -4.97
C ALA A 181 10.11 23.47 -4.25
N GLN A 182 9.49 24.63 -4.08
CA GLN A 182 10.07 25.74 -3.32
C GLN A 182 10.22 25.39 -1.83
N GLU A 183 9.27 24.65 -1.25
CA GLU A 183 9.37 24.17 0.13
C GLU A 183 10.45 23.10 0.27
N ILE A 184 10.62 22.24 -0.74
CA ILE A 184 11.73 21.28 -0.81
C ILE A 184 13.07 22.02 -0.75
N ALA A 185 13.24 23.03 -1.61
CA ALA A 185 14.48 23.78 -1.71
C ALA A 185 14.79 24.56 -0.42
N ARG A 186 13.77 25.14 0.21
CA ARG A 186 13.88 25.79 1.53
C ARG A 186 14.38 24.80 2.57
N PHE A 187 13.68 23.68 2.75
CA PHE A 187 14.01 22.63 3.71
C PHE A 187 15.44 22.08 3.52
N LEU A 188 15.83 21.76 2.28
CA LEU A 188 17.15 21.21 1.99
C LEU A 188 18.27 22.23 2.25
N THR A 189 18.02 23.50 1.96
CA THR A 189 18.98 24.59 2.22
C THR A 189 19.16 24.81 3.72
N GLU A 190 18.06 24.87 4.48
CA GLU A 190 18.10 25.01 5.95
C GLU A 190 18.77 23.80 6.63
N SER A 191 18.60 22.61 6.06
CA SER A 191 19.22 21.37 6.54
C SER A 191 20.68 21.19 6.11
N GLY A 192 21.21 22.10 5.28
CA GLY A 192 22.58 21.99 4.75
C GLY A 192 22.80 20.81 3.81
N ILE A 193 21.74 20.29 3.17
CA ILE A 193 21.80 19.15 2.25
C ILE A 193 21.94 19.68 0.82
N ALA A 194 22.99 19.25 0.11
CA ALA A 194 23.17 19.60 -1.29
C ALA A 194 22.11 18.93 -2.19
N TYR A 195 21.65 19.62 -3.23
CA TYR A 195 20.70 19.12 -4.22
C TYR A 195 20.95 19.76 -5.59
N ASN A 196 20.44 19.12 -6.64
CA ASN A 196 20.53 19.63 -8.00
C ASN A 196 19.30 20.47 -8.34
N ILE A 197 19.50 21.61 -9.00
CA ILE A 197 18.42 22.44 -9.55
C ILE A 197 18.25 22.11 -11.03
N ALA A 198 17.00 21.99 -11.48
CA ALA A 198 16.67 21.74 -12.88
C ALA A 198 17.22 22.84 -13.80
N ALA A 199 17.87 22.44 -14.89
CA ALA A 199 18.27 23.37 -15.95
C ALA A 199 17.01 23.81 -16.72
N GLY A 200 16.76 25.12 -16.79
CA GLY A 200 15.49 25.67 -17.30
C GLY A 200 15.16 25.40 -18.77
N ASN A 201 16.09 24.83 -19.57
CA ASN A 201 15.98 24.74 -21.02
C ASN A 201 16.25 23.34 -21.60
N SER A 202 15.88 22.26 -20.90
CA SER A 202 15.87 20.92 -21.51
C SER A 202 14.57 20.67 -22.31
N ALA A 203 14.70 19.97 -23.43
CA ALA A 203 13.55 19.48 -24.18
C ALA A 203 12.76 18.46 -23.34
N PRO A 204 11.43 18.36 -23.49
CA PRO A 204 10.66 17.28 -22.88
C PRO A 204 11.21 15.92 -23.29
N ILE A 205 11.24 15.00 -22.32
CA ILE A 205 11.65 13.61 -22.52
C ILE A 205 10.37 12.82 -22.80
N PRO A 206 10.35 11.85 -23.75
CA PRO A 206 9.21 10.96 -23.88
C PRO A 206 8.85 10.32 -22.54
N ALA A 207 7.56 10.33 -22.19
CA ALA A 207 7.12 9.92 -20.86
C ALA A 207 7.63 8.52 -20.45
N PRO A 208 7.60 7.47 -21.29
CA PRO A 208 8.15 6.17 -20.92
C PRO A 208 9.62 6.21 -20.52
N ASP A 209 10.46 6.89 -21.31
CA ASP A 209 11.91 7.01 -21.07
C ASP A 209 12.21 7.81 -19.80
N MET A 210 11.45 8.89 -19.57
CA MET A 210 11.55 9.72 -18.38
C MET A 210 11.22 8.91 -17.13
N ILE A 211 10.13 8.15 -17.18
CA ILE A 211 9.69 7.29 -16.09
C ILE A 211 10.73 6.20 -15.81
N GLU A 212 11.22 5.49 -16.84
CA GLU A 212 12.22 4.43 -16.68
C GLU A 212 13.50 4.93 -16.01
N ALA A 213 13.93 6.15 -16.34
CA ALA A 213 15.07 6.80 -15.70
C ALA A 213 14.76 7.23 -14.25
N ALA A 214 13.62 7.89 -14.03
CA ALA A 214 13.25 8.44 -12.73
C ALA A 214 12.94 7.34 -11.70
N MET A 215 12.37 6.21 -12.12
CA MET A 215 12.08 5.06 -11.27
C MET A 215 13.31 4.52 -10.54
N GLN A 216 14.50 4.65 -11.12
CA GLN A 216 15.77 4.24 -10.49
C GLN A 216 16.17 5.13 -9.31
N SER A 217 15.61 6.34 -9.24
CA SER A 217 15.82 7.29 -8.13
C SER A 217 14.83 7.14 -7.00
N VAL A 218 13.68 6.49 -7.23
CA VAL A 218 12.60 6.36 -6.24
C VAL A 218 12.84 5.11 -5.39
N VAL A 219 12.64 5.25 -4.07
CA VAL A 219 12.84 4.19 -3.09
C VAL A 219 11.57 3.93 -2.29
N TYR A 220 11.38 2.68 -1.93
CA TYR A 220 10.36 2.24 -1.00
C TYR A 220 10.87 2.40 0.43
N LEU A 221 10.13 3.14 1.25
CA LEU A 221 10.43 3.35 2.66
C LEU A 221 9.52 2.48 3.51
N THR A 222 10.11 1.68 4.40
CA THR A 222 9.38 0.87 5.37
C THR A 222 9.76 1.26 6.77
N CYS A 223 8.75 1.48 7.59
CA CYS A 223 8.91 1.74 9.00
C CYS A 223 8.58 0.52 9.84
N HIS A 224 9.38 0.22 10.85
CA HIS A 224 9.10 -0.83 11.83
C HIS A 224 9.21 -0.28 13.26
N GLN A 225 8.36 -0.74 14.18
CA GLN A 225 8.46 -0.44 15.61
C GLN A 225 9.33 -1.46 16.34
N ALA A 226 10.21 -0.98 17.22
CA ALA A 226 10.91 -1.75 18.21
C ALA A 226 9.90 -2.18 19.26
N GLY A 227 9.67 -3.50 19.38
CA GLY A 227 8.73 -4.04 20.37
C GLY A 227 8.96 -3.45 21.75
N SER A 228 8.00 -2.64 22.23
CA SER A 228 8.11 -1.94 23.50
C SER A 228 7.91 -2.93 24.66
N GLY A 229 9.03 -3.36 25.25
CA GLY A 229 9.02 -4.04 26.53
C GLY A 229 8.58 -3.07 27.63
N THR A 230 7.29 -2.95 27.88
CA THR A 230 6.76 -2.32 29.10
C THR A 230 6.08 -3.37 29.97
N THR A 231 6.78 -3.72 31.05
CA THR A 231 6.31 -4.59 32.13
C THR A 231 5.20 -3.90 32.92
N GLN A 232 3.97 -4.41 32.83
CA GLN A 232 2.89 -4.09 33.75
C GLN A 232 2.76 -5.22 34.80
N PRO A 233 2.56 -4.93 36.11
CA PRO A 233 2.56 -5.97 37.15
C PRO A 233 1.34 -6.89 37.05
N SER A 234 1.60 -8.19 37.06
CA SER A 234 0.63 -9.28 36.91
C SER A 234 -0.09 -9.63 38.22
N ALA A 235 -1.41 -9.77 38.14
CA ALA A 235 -2.21 -10.55 39.09
C ALA A 235 -1.98 -12.07 38.85
N PRO A 236 -2.21 -12.95 39.84
CA PRO A 236 -1.53 -14.24 39.93
C PRO A 236 -1.99 -15.28 38.89
N ASN A 237 -1.00 -16.01 38.38
CA ASN A 237 -1.10 -17.04 37.34
C ASN A 237 -1.98 -18.25 37.74
N PRO A 238 -2.85 -18.75 36.84
CA PRO A 238 -3.13 -20.17 36.67
C PRO A 238 -2.06 -20.82 35.74
N PRO A 239 -1.96 -22.16 35.69
CA PRO A 239 -0.70 -22.88 35.55
C PRO A 239 -0.07 -22.87 34.16
N ALA A 240 1.20 -23.27 34.13
CA ALA A 240 2.11 -23.19 33.00
C ALA A 240 1.64 -23.89 31.71
N ARG A 241 1.61 -23.07 30.65
CA ARG A 241 2.13 -23.26 29.29
C ARG A 241 1.78 -24.57 28.53
N GLN A 242 0.86 -24.43 27.60
CA GLN A 242 0.93 -25.08 26.29
C GLN A 242 0.88 -24.01 25.19
N SER A 243 1.87 -24.04 24.30
CA SER A 243 1.89 -23.30 23.05
C SER A 243 1.01 -23.99 22.02
N THR A 244 -0.11 -23.38 21.64
CA THR A 244 -0.86 -23.70 20.41
C THR A 244 -1.64 -22.48 19.93
N GLY A 245 -1.35 -22.01 18.71
CA GLY A 245 -2.06 -20.89 18.10
C GLY A 245 -1.46 -20.36 16.79
N SER A 246 -0.75 -21.18 16.01
CA SER A 246 -0.42 -20.90 14.60
C SER A 246 -1.68 -21.11 13.75
N GLY A 247 -2.59 -20.14 13.74
CA GLY A 247 -3.88 -20.30 13.08
C GLY A 247 -4.36 -19.02 12.42
N PHE A 248 -4.98 -19.18 11.25
CA PHE A 248 -5.75 -18.12 10.62
C PHE A 248 -6.98 -17.80 11.48
N VAL A 249 -7.27 -16.51 11.65
CA VAL A 249 -8.58 -16.05 12.13
C VAL A 249 -9.56 -16.15 10.99
N THR A 250 -10.71 -16.77 11.27
CA THR A 250 -11.77 -16.98 10.29
C THR A 250 -12.80 -15.86 10.37
N ILE A 251 -13.17 -15.31 9.23
CA ILE A 251 -14.11 -14.21 9.06
C ILE A 251 -15.23 -14.71 8.13
N ALA A 252 -16.30 -15.21 8.73
CA ALA A 252 -17.44 -15.78 8.00
C ALA A 252 -18.30 -14.68 7.36
N GLY A 253 -18.86 -14.97 6.18
CA GLY A 253 -19.72 -14.05 5.44
C GLY A 253 -18.95 -12.95 4.71
N TYR A 254 -17.64 -13.09 4.58
CA TYR A 254 -16.77 -12.15 3.89
C TYR A 254 -15.86 -12.83 2.89
N ASP A 255 -15.76 -12.22 1.72
CA ASP A 255 -14.82 -12.53 0.67
C ASP A 255 -13.68 -11.52 0.67
N SER A 256 -12.45 -12.02 0.54
CA SER A 256 -11.29 -11.17 0.36
C SER A 256 -11.16 -10.89 -1.12
N VAL A 257 -11.19 -9.61 -1.51
CA VAL A 257 -11.15 -9.28 -2.93
C VAL A 257 -9.73 -9.35 -3.46
N ALA A 258 -9.57 -9.95 -4.64
CA ALA A 258 -8.33 -10.04 -5.42
C ALA A 258 -7.19 -10.81 -4.73
N PHE A 259 -5.97 -10.66 -5.30
CA PHE A 259 -4.74 -11.31 -4.87
C PHE A 259 -4.76 -12.85 -4.93
N ASP A 260 -5.64 -13.41 -5.76
CA ASP A 260 -5.74 -14.85 -6.00
C ASP A 260 -4.46 -15.39 -6.63
N LEU A 261 -3.78 -16.28 -5.90
CA LEU A 261 -2.66 -17.06 -6.41
C LEU A 261 -3.17 -18.19 -7.31
N ARG A 262 -4.16 -18.93 -6.81
CA ARG A 262 -4.81 -20.05 -7.51
C ARG A 262 -6.10 -20.46 -6.82
N ALA A 263 -6.99 -21.08 -7.60
CA ALA A 263 -8.19 -21.70 -7.09
C ALA A 263 -8.06 -23.24 -7.07
N ILE A 264 -8.53 -23.87 -6.00
CA ILE A 264 -8.59 -25.32 -5.82
C ILE A 264 -10.06 -25.70 -5.65
N ARG A 265 -10.55 -26.63 -6.48
CA ARG A 265 -11.95 -27.07 -6.47
C ARG A 265 -12.11 -28.35 -5.67
N ASP A 266 -13.34 -28.63 -5.25
CA ASP A 266 -13.75 -29.87 -4.59
C ASP A 266 -12.95 -30.17 -3.31
N VAL A 267 -12.62 -29.10 -2.56
CA VAL A 267 -11.89 -29.19 -1.29
C VAL A 267 -12.73 -28.70 -0.12
N THR A 268 -12.37 -29.14 1.09
CA THR A 268 -12.98 -28.61 2.32
C THR A 268 -12.29 -27.32 2.78
N PHE A 269 -12.94 -26.55 3.65
CA PHE A 269 -12.31 -25.38 4.29
C PHE A 269 -11.01 -25.74 5.04
N GLN A 270 -10.96 -26.91 5.68
CA GLN A 270 -9.76 -27.37 6.39
C GLN A 270 -8.63 -27.70 5.42
N THR A 271 -8.94 -28.38 4.31
CA THR A 271 -7.99 -28.61 3.22
C THR A 271 -7.50 -27.29 2.63
N CYS A 272 -8.40 -26.32 2.44
CA CYS A 272 -8.07 -24.98 1.94
C CYS A 272 -7.03 -24.28 2.84
N ASN A 273 -7.25 -24.28 4.15
CA ASN A 273 -6.28 -23.75 5.12
C ASN A 273 -4.93 -24.48 5.07
N LEU A 274 -4.95 -25.81 4.98
CA LEU A 274 -3.71 -26.61 4.94
C LEU A 274 -2.91 -26.34 3.66
N GLU A 275 -3.59 -26.20 2.51
CA GLU A 275 -2.94 -25.86 1.24
C GLU A 275 -2.35 -24.46 1.27
N CYS A 276 -3.00 -23.50 1.94
CA CYS A 276 -2.41 -22.18 2.15
C CYS A 276 -1.16 -22.25 3.04
N GLN A 277 -1.20 -23.00 4.14
CA GLN A 277 -0.04 -23.16 5.03
C GLN A 277 1.16 -23.84 4.36
N ARG A 278 0.94 -24.61 3.29
CA ARG A 278 1.99 -25.26 2.50
C ARG A 278 2.58 -24.35 1.43
N ASP A 279 1.86 -23.32 1.03
CA ASP A 279 2.29 -22.37 0.01
C ASP A 279 2.93 -21.15 0.70
N PRO A 280 4.26 -20.93 0.57
CA PRO A 280 4.94 -19.83 1.27
C PRO A 280 4.46 -18.45 0.81
N ASN A 281 3.76 -18.36 -0.33
CA ASN A 281 3.21 -17.11 -0.82
C ASN A 281 1.78 -16.87 -0.34
N CYS A 282 1.12 -17.84 0.31
CA CYS A 282 -0.27 -17.74 0.71
C CYS A 282 -0.40 -17.24 2.16
N ASN A 283 -1.02 -16.06 2.33
CA ASN A 283 -1.33 -15.50 3.65
C ASN A 283 -2.82 -15.40 3.91
N VAL A 284 -3.67 -15.53 2.89
CA VAL A 284 -5.12 -15.42 3.02
C VAL A 284 -5.77 -16.54 2.23
N ILE A 285 -6.89 -17.04 2.72
CA ILE A 285 -7.82 -17.82 1.92
C ILE A 285 -9.17 -17.14 1.86
N THR A 286 -9.87 -17.36 0.76
CA THR A 286 -11.33 -17.30 0.72
C THR A 286 -11.86 -18.64 0.29
N PHE A 287 -12.76 -19.21 1.07
CA PHE A 287 -13.44 -20.44 0.75
C PHE A 287 -14.91 -20.17 0.41
N ASN A 288 -15.32 -20.64 -0.76
CA ASN A 288 -16.73 -20.63 -1.17
C ASN A 288 -17.45 -21.85 -0.61
N THR A 289 -18.37 -21.62 0.32
CA THR A 289 -19.11 -22.66 1.04
C THR A 289 -20.17 -23.36 0.19
N ARG A 290 -20.67 -22.69 -0.87
CA ARG A 290 -21.69 -23.24 -1.77
C ARG A 290 -21.10 -24.19 -2.82
N HIS A 291 -19.92 -23.87 -3.33
CA HIS A 291 -19.30 -24.56 -4.46
C HIS A 291 -18.05 -25.35 -4.08
N SER A 292 -17.65 -25.35 -2.81
CA SER A 292 -16.45 -26.04 -2.30
C SER A 292 -15.18 -25.64 -3.06
N VAL A 293 -15.06 -24.35 -3.38
CA VAL A 293 -13.90 -23.78 -4.07
C VAL A 293 -13.07 -22.97 -3.07
N CYS A 294 -11.80 -23.31 -2.97
CA CYS A 294 -10.80 -22.59 -2.21
C CYS A 294 -10.02 -21.64 -3.11
N PHE A 295 -9.88 -20.39 -2.68
CA PHE A 295 -9.06 -19.40 -3.34
C PHE A 295 -7.90 -19.05 -2.41
N LEU A 296 -6.70 -19.48 -2.78
CA LEU A 296 -5.46 -19.13 -2.08
C LEU A 296 -5.03 -17.75 -2.51
N LYS A 297 -4.67 -16.89 -1.56
CA LYS A 297 -4.35 -15.49 -1.82
C LYS A 297 -3.06 -15.09 -1.14
N SER A 298 -2.31 -14.19 -1.79
CA SER A 298 -1.06 -13.70 -1.22
C SER A 298 -1.28 -12.77 -0.04
N THR A 299 -2.44 -12.12 0.03
CA THR A 299 -2.79 -11.10 1.02
C THR A 299 -4.27 -10.69 0.89
N SER A 300 -4.73 -9.74 1.70
CA SER A 300 -6.04 -9.10 1.63
C SER A 300 -5.91 -7.62 1.97
N MET A 301 -6.76 -6.79 1.37
CA MET A 301 -6.89 -5.36 1.73
C MET A 301 -8.32 -4.99 2.07
N ILE A 302 -9.27 -5.62 1.37
CA ILE A 302 -10.69 -5.32 1.45
C ILE A 302 -11.44 -6.63 1.61
N LEU A 303 -12.30 -6.67 2.62
CA LEU A 303 -13.30 -7.70 2.79
C LEU A 303 -14.66 -7.15 2.33
N VAL A 304 -15.28 -7.85 1.39
CA VAL A 304 -16.64 -7.58 0.92
C VAL A 304 -17.58 -8.63 1.47
N ARG A 305 -18.82 -8.24 1.76
CA ARG A 305 -19.84 -9.17 2.24
C ARG A 305 -20.21 -10.16 1.14
N ASN A 306 -20.11 -11.44 1.47
CA ASN A 306 -20.58 -12.52 0.64
C ASN A 306 -20.99 -13.69 1.54
N ALA A 307 -22.30 -13.99 1.56
CA ALA A 307 -22.87 -15.01 2.45
C ALA A 307 -22.34 -16.42 2.17
N ASP A 308 -21.89 -16.68 0.94
CA ASP A 308 -21.32 -17.97 0.55
C ASP A 308 -19.78 -18.00 0.72
N ALA A 309 -19.17 -16.98 1.33
CA ALA A 309 -17.72 -16.88 1.50
C ALA A 309 -17.30 -16.94 2.97
N VAL A 310 -16.17 -17.59 3.20
CA VAL A 310 -15.46 -17.59 4.48
C VAL A 310 -14.01 -17.26 4.20
N SER A 311 -13.57 -16.09 4.66
CA SER A 311 -12.16 -15.71 4.56
C SER A 311 -11.40 -16.13 5.81
N ALA A 312 -10.13 -16.46 5.67
CA ALA A 312 -9.28 -16.72 6.82
C ALA A 312 -7.88 -16.19 6.57
N MET A 313 -7.32 -15.51 7.59
CA MET A 313 -6.04 -14.80 7.51
C MET A 313 -5.36 -14.72 8.88
N PRO A 314 -4.04 -14.51 8.96
CA PRO A 314 -3.36 -14.31 10.23
C PRO A 314 -3.94 -13.13 11.05
N PRO A 315 -3.86 -13.20 12.39
CA PRO A 315 -4.37 -12.13 13.26
C PRO A 315 -3.76 -10.74 13.00
N TRP A 316 -2.52 -10.67 12.52
CA TRP A 316 -1.86 -9.40 12.20
C TRP A 316 -2.52 -8.72 11.01
N LEU A 317 -2.79 -9.48 9.94
CA LEU A 317 -3.42 -8.96 8.72
C LEU A 317 -4.89 -8.57 8.95
N GLN A 318 -5.60 -9.28 9.83
CA GLN A 318 -7.01 -9.00 10.12
C GLN A 318 -7.27 -7.54 10.54
N ASN A 319 -6.33 -6.91 11.24
CA ASN A 319 -6.50 -5.53 11.74
C ASN A 319 -6.21 -4.47 10.66
N ASP A 320 -5.52 -4.85 9.58
CA ASP A 320 -5.10 -3.96 8.50
C ASP A 320 -6.03 -4.05 7.27
N VAL A 321 -7.04 -4.93 7.34
CA VAL A 321 -7.97 -5.19 6.24
C VAL A 321 -9.29 -4.44 6.47
N VAL A 322 -9.66 -3.61 5.49
CA VAL A 322 -10.89 -2.82 5.53
C VAL A 322 -12.09 -3.74 5.31
N GLN A 323 -12.90 -3.91 6.35
CA GLN A 323 -14.20 -4.56 6.23
C GLN A 323 -15.23 -3.57 5.68
N THR A 324 -15.75 -3.85 4.51
CA THR A 324 -16.75 -3.00 3.86
C THR A 324 -18.15 -3.59 4.03
N ASN A 325 -19.16 -2.73 3.96
CA ASN A 325 -20.55 -3.15 3.85
C ASN A 325 -20.93 -3.57 2.41
N ILE A 326 -19.99 -3.45 1.46
CA ILE A 326 -20.20 -3.72 0.04
C ILE A 326 -20.48 -5.21 -0.13
N SER A 327 -21.56 -5.55 -0.83
CA SER A 327 -21.92 -6.92 -1.15
C SER A 327 -21.61 -7.22 -2.61
N VAL A 328 -20.87 -8.31 -2.86
CA VAL A 328 -20.60 -8.78 -4.23
C VAL A 328 -21.29 -10.13 -4.43
N THR A 329 -22.11 -10.21 -5.48
CA THR A 329 -22.87 -11.41 -5.82
C THR A 329 -22.53 -11.85 -7.24
N ALA A 330 -22.12 -13.11 -7.39
CA ALA A 330 -21.81 -13.68 -8.69
C ALA A 330 -23.07 -14.15 -9.42
N ASN A 331 -23.02 -14.10 -10.75
CA ASN A 331 -24.05 -14.56 -11.68
C ASN A 331 -25.40 -13.85 -11.54
N VAL A 332 -25.39 -12.59 -11.13
CA VAL A 332 -26.58 -11.74 -11.08
C VAL A 332 -26.26 -10.36 -11.64
N ASP A 333 -27.28 -9.63 -12.05
CA ASP A 333 -27.21 -8.22 -12.41
C ASP A 333 -28.47 -7.49 -11.94
N SER A 334 -28.42 -6.17 -11.90
CA SER A 334 -29.58 -5.29 -11.75
C SER A 334 -29.76 -4.49 -13.03
N PRO A 335 -30.58 -4.94 -13.99
CA PRO A 335 -30.66 -4.28 -15.29
C PRO A 335 -31.10 -2.81 -15.19
N GLY A 336 -30.38 -1.93 -15.90
CA GLY A 336 -30.65 -0.48 -15.94
C GLY A 336 -29.96 0.30 -14.83
N GLY A 337 -30.14 1.63 -14.85
CA GLY A 337 -29.42 2.53 -13.92
C GLY A 337 -27.95 2.74 -14.28
N ASP A 338 -27.49 2.21 -15.41
CA ASP A 338 -26.12 2.37 -15.89
C ASP A 338 -25.86 3.81 -16.34
N TYR A 339 -24.86 4.47 -15.76
CA TYR A 339 -24.47 5.83 -16.14
C TYR A 339 -23.04 5.91 -16.71
N LEU A 340 -22.21 4.89 -16.45
CA LEU A 340 -20.85 4.80 -17.01
C LEU A 340 -20.53 3.34 -17.38
N ARG A 341 -19.91 3.19 -18.55
CA ARG A 341 -19.33 1.90 -18.99
C ARG A 341 -17.83 2.05 -19.17
N LEU A 342 -17.06 1.26 -18.43
CA LEU A 342 -15.62 1.10 -18.64
C LEU A 342 -15.41 -0.16 -19.50
N ARG A 343 -14.61 -0.04 -20.56
CA ARG A 343 -14.29 -1.15 -21.47
C ARG A 343 -12.86 -1.60 -21.22
N GLY A 344 -12.62 -2.91 -21.23
CA GLY A 344 -11.29 -3.46 -20.99
C GLY A 344 -10.80 -3.26 -19.55
N SER A 345 -11.72 -3.02 -18.62
CA SER A 345 -11.43 -2.95 -17.18
C SER A 345 -11.34 -4.34 -16.59
N ASP A 346 -10.65 -4.50 -15.47
CA ASP A 346 -10.79 -5.68 -14.62
C ASP A 346 -11.81 -5.45 -13.49
N PHE A 347 -12.12 -6.50 -12.72
CA PHE A 347 -13.06 -6.42 -11.60
C PHE A 347 -12.61 -5.39 -10.54
N MET A 348 -11.31 -5.29 -10.27
CA MET A 348 -10.78 -4.40 -9.25
C MET A 348 -10.92 -2.95 -9.68
N GLN A 349 -10.58 -2.65 -10.93
CA GLN A 349 -10.81 -1.33 -11.52
C GLN A 349 -12.31 -1.00 -11.46
N CYS A 350 -13.18 -1.93 -11.84
CA CYS A 350 -14.62 -1.73 -11.76
C CYS A 350 -15.10 -1.40 -10.34
N PHE A 351 -14.61 -2.15 -9.35
CA PHE A 351 -14.90 -1.95 -7.95
C PHE A 351 -14.41 -0.59 -7.45
N LEU A 352 -13.15 -0.23 -7.71
CA LEU A 352 -12.53 1.01 -7.24
C LEU A 352 -13.18 2.25 -7.86
N GLU A 353 -13.51 2.18 -9.15
CA GLU A 353 -14.19 3.27 -9.86
C GLU A 353 -15.60 3.49 -9.30
N CYS A 354 -16.31 2.41 -8.93
CA CYS A 354 -17.59 2.54 -8.22
C CYS A 354 -17.39 3.09 -6.80
N ALA A 355 -16.43 2.54 -6.04
CA ALA A 355 -16.16 2.96 -4.66
C ALA A 355 -15.75 4.43 -4.56
N GLY A 356 -15.07 4.96 -5.58
CA GLY A 356 -14.67 6.36 -5.67
C GLY A 356 -15.74 7.30 -6.23
N ASP A 357 -16.83 6.77 -6.80
CA ASP A 357 -17.93 7.58 -7.34
C ASP A 357 -19.14 7.56 -6.40
N ASN A 358 -19.42 8.68 -5.72
CA ASN A 358 -20.56 8.84 -4.82
C ASN A 358 -21.93 8.65 -5.50
N ARG A 359 -21.99 8.71 -6.83
CA ARG A 359 -23.21 8.37 -7.58
C ARG A 359 -23.37 6.87 -7.74
N CYS A 360 -22.29 6.10 -7.63
CA CYS A 360 -22.30 4.67 -7.82
C CYS A 360 -22.90 3.97 -6.60
N LEU A 361 -24.09 3.41 -6.77
CA LEU A 361 -24.73 2.57 -5.76
C LEU A 361 -24.43 1.09 -6.00
N ALA A 362 -24.08 0.73 -7.24
CA ALA A 362 -23.73 -0.62 -7.63
C ALA A 362 -22.89 -0.64 -8.91
N PHE A 363 -22.25 -1.77 -9.19
CA PHE A 363 -21.64 -2.03 -10.48
C PHE A 363 -21.96 -3.44 -10.97
N ALA A 364 -21.86 -3.64 -12.27
CA ALA A 364 -21.90 -4.95 -12.90
C ALA A 364 -20.65 -5.16 -13.76
N TYR A 365 -19.82 -6.13 -13.36
CA TYR A 365 -18.62 -6.51 -14.08
C TYR A 365 -18.87 -7.77 -14.90
N VAL A 366 -18.69 -7.68 -16.22
CA VAL A 366 -18.91 -8.79 -17.16
C VAL A 366 -17.56 -9.43 -17.50
N ARG A 367 -17.28 -10.61 -16.91
CA ARG A 367 -15.95 -11.26 -17.05
C ARG A 367 -15.56 -11.60 -18.48
N GLN A 368 -16.55 -11.90 -19.33
CA GLN A 368 -16.28 -12.36 -20.71
C GLN A 368 -15.83 -11.23 -21.62
N THR A 369 -16.29 -10.01 -21.37
CA THR A 369 -16.01 -8.84 -22.21
C THR A 369 -15.12 -7.82 -21.53
N ASN A 370 -14.78 -8.02 -20.25
CA ASN A 370 -14.05 -7.06 -19.42
C ASN A 370 -14.75 -5.69 -19.41
N ASP A 371 -16.09 -5.70 -19.45
CA ASP A 371 -16.90 -4.50 -19.33
C ASP A 371 -17.33 -4.29 -17.89
N CYS A 372 -17.15 -3.09 -17.37
CA CYS A 372 -17.71 -2.63 -16.12
C CYS A 372 -18.84 -1.65 -16.39
N TRP A 373 -19.98 -1.83 -15.75
CA TRP A 373 -21.11 -0.91 -15.81
C TRP A 373 -21.38 -0.36 -14.41
N LEU A 374 -21.11 0.92 -14.21
CA LEU A 374 -21.42 1.62 -12.97
C LEU A 374 -22.87 2.10 -12.98
N LYS A 375 -23.55 1.90 -11.85
CA LYS A 375 -24.99 2.10 -11.71
C LYS A 375 -25.30 3.10 -10.60
N ASP A 376 -26.15 4.08 -10.92
CA ASP A 376 -26.65 5.09 -9.98
C ASP A 376 -28.00 4.74 -9.36
N ARG A 377 -28.59 3.63 -9.83
CA ARG A 377 -29.82 3.06 -9.31
C ARG A 377 -29.73 1.54 -9.31
N VAL A 378 -30.23 0.93 -8.25
CA VAL A 378 -30.34 -0.52 -8.11
C VAL A 378 -31.81 -0.92 -8.28
N GLY A 379 -32.11 -1.61 -9.38
CA GLY A 379 -33.40 -2.21 -9.64
C GLY A 379 -33.54 -3.61 -9.05
N GLN A 380 -34.44 -4.43 -9.61
CA GLN A 380 -34.58 -5.82 -9.20
C GLN A 380 -33.37 -6.64 -9.64
N ILE A 381 -32.82 -7.43 -8.72
CA ILE A 381 -31.72 -8.35 -9.01
C ILE A 381 -32.24 -9.55 -9.79
N GLN A 382 -31.60 -9.87 -10.91
CA GLN A 382 -31.95 -10.96 -11.80
C GLN A 382 -30.74 -11.87 -12.05
N PRO A 383 -30.94 -13.19 -12.23
CA PRO A 383 -29.86 -14.10 -12.61
C PRO A 383 -29.26 -13.71 -13.97
N MET A 384 -27.94 -13.52 -14.00
CA MET A 384 -27.18 -13.21 -15.21
C MET A 384 -25.80 -13.88 -15.14
N PRO A 385 -25.65 -15.09 -15.72
CA PRO A 385 -24.40 -15.84 -15.67
C PRO A 385 -23.20 -15.04 -16.21
N GLY A 386 -22.07 -15.11 -15.53
CA GLY A 386 -20.84 -14.43 -15.95
C GLY A 386 -20.71 -12.95 -15.53
N VAL A 387 -21.71 -12.42 -14.82
CA VAL A 387 -21.68 -11.07 -14.24
C VAL A 387 -21.37 -11.13 -12.75
N GLU A 388 -20.48 -10.25 -12.28
CA GLU A 388 -20.29 -9.97 -10.86
C GLU A 388 -20.93 -8.63 -10.52
N PHE A 389 -21.96 -8.68 -9.67
CA PHE A 389 -22.71 -7.50 -9.25
C PHE A 389 -22.26 -7.07 -7.86
N GLY A 390 -21.66 -5.89 -7.77
CA GLY A 390 -21.29 -5.25 -6.51
C GLY A 390 -22.33 -4.19 -6.13
N ARG A 391 -22.66 -4.10 -4.84
CA ARG A 391 -23.59 -3.10 -4.28
C ARG A 391 -23.00 -2.49 -3.02
N PHE A 392 -22.97 -1.16 -2.97
CA PHE A 392 -22.42 -0.37 -1.87
C PHE A 392 -23.46 -0.08 -0.78
#